data_AF-A0A926DRG0-F1
#
_entry.id   AF-A0A926DRG0-F1
#
_cell.length_a   1.000
_cell.length_b   1.000
_cell.length_c   1.000
_cell.angle_alpha   90.00
_cell.angle_beta   90.00
_cell.angle_gamma   90.00
#
_symmetry.space_group_name_H-M   'P 1'
#
loop_
_entity.id
_entity.type
_entity.pdbx_description
1 polymer ?
#
loop_
_entity_poly.entity_id
_entity_poly.type
_entity_poly.pdbx_seq_one_letter_code
_entity_poly.pdbx_strand_id
1 'polypeptide(L)'
;MDEDLLYLPYLYTPMDLPSAQGGFAGLRSYHDSAAMLRAVFEGIVFEHRYRLEKLQQSGIQANCAVLSGGAANSAVFGQMFADACGLKIFIPAQSQSGALGGAILGMVAAGIYPDIHTAIDAVVQYTRCFSPDPAAHTYYERKYSRFRGVQQNLRNVM
;
A
#
# COMPACT_ATOMS: atom_id res chain seq x y z
N MET A 1 -5.09 -22.58 -3.61
CA MET A 1 -4.42 -23.32 -2.52
C MET A 1 -3.47 -22.43 -1.71
N ASP A 2 -3.08 -21.23 -2.16
CA ASP A 2 -2.20 -20.30 -1.42
C ASP A 2 -2.92 -19.24 -0.55
N GLU A 3 -4.23 -19.38 -0.30
CA GLU A 3 -4.99 -18.40 0.49
C GLU A 3 -4.62 -18.42 1.99
N ASP A 4 -3.98 -19.50 2.45
CA ASP A 4 -3.68 -19.72 3.86
C ASP A 4 -2.29 -19.17 4.27
N LEU A 5 -1.38 -18.98 3.31
CA LEU A 5 -0.04 -18.45 3.58
C LEU A 5 -0.08 -16.93 3.72
N LEU A 6 0.29 -16.44 4.90
CA LEU A 6 0.37 -15.03 5.24
C LEU A 6 1.81 -14.65 5.60
N TYR A 7 2.18 -13.42 5.27
CA TYR A 7 3.41 -12.80 5.74
C TYR A 7 3.08 -11.61 6.62
N LEU A 8 3.73 -11.53 7.77
CA LEU A 8 3.67 -10.43 8.72
C LEU A 8 4.90 -9.55 8.47
N PRO A 9 4.75 -8.31 7.97
CA PRO A 9 5.89 -7.51 7.50
C PRO A 9 6.62 -6.73 8.61
N TYR A 10 6.63 -7.23 9.85
CA TYR A 10 7.19 -6.52 11.01
C TYR A 10 8.68 -6.83 11.23
N LEU A 11 9.47 -6.76 10.16
CA LEU A 11 10.94 -6.83 10.28
C LEU A 11 11.49 -5.65 11.09
N TYR A 12 10.84 -4.50 10.96
CA TYR A 12 11.03 -3.35 11.83
C TYR A 12 9.81 -3.22 12.73
N THR A 13 10.07 -3.02 14.01
CA THR A 13 9.04 -2.90 15.05
C THR A 13 8.10 -1.73 14.72
N PRO A 14 6.79 -1.98 14.50
CA PRO A 14 5.84 -0.91 14.26
C PRO A 14 5.53 -0.17 15.57
N MET A 15 5.30 1.13 15.48
CA MET A 15 5.05 2.00 16.64
C MET A 15 3.78 1.60 17.41
N ASP A 16 2.73 1.15 16.72
CA ASP A 16 1.45 0.78 17.30
C ASP A 16 1.33 -0.73 17.61
N LEU A 17 2.42 -1.49 17.43
CA LEU A 17 2.51 -2.89 17.86
C LEU A 17 3.97 -3.27 18.20
N PRO A 18 4.52 -2.80 19.33
CA PRO A 18 5.94 -2.97 19.65
C PRO A 18 6.43 -4.42 19.77
N SER A 19 5.52 -5.35 20.09
CA SER A 19 5.80 -6.78 20.18
C SER A 19 5.73 -7.53 18.84
N ALA A 20 5.31 -6.87 17.76
CA ALA A 20 5.15 -7.53 16.47
C ALA A 20 6.52 -7.98 15.92
N GLN A 21 6.54 -9.18 15.34
CA GLN A 21 7.71 -9.75 14.69
C GLN A 21 7.38 -10.15 13.25
N GLY A 22 8.38 -10.02 12.37
CA GLY A 22 8.27 -10.46 11.00
C GLY A 22 8.22 -11.99 10.91
N GLY A 23 7.36 -12.54 10.07
CA GLY A 23 7.25 -13.99 9.94
C GLY A 23 6.18 -14.47 8.99
N PHE A 24 6.21 -15.76 8.68
CA PHE A 24 5.17 -16.44 7.91
C PHE A 24 4.20 -17.17 8.83
N ALA A 25 2.91 -17.08 8.55
CA ALA A 25 1.87 -17.87 9.18
C ALA A 25 1.19 -18.76 8.12
N GLY A 26 0.92 -20.02 8.47
CA GLY A 26 0.28 -20.97 7.55
C GLY A 26 1.23 -21.65 6.55
N LEU A 27 2.55 -21.56 6.73
CA LEU A 27 3.53 -22.22 5.86
C LEU A 27 3.41 -23.75 5.94
N ARG A 28 3.52 -24.40 4.77
CA ARG A 28 3.37 -25.85 4.56
C ARG A 28 4.37 -26.30 3.49
N SER A 29 4.69 -27.59 3.45
CA SER A 29 5.70 -28.17 2.54
C SER A 29 5.37 -28.04 1.05
N TYR A 30 4.11 -27.81 0.70
CA TYR A 30 3.68 -27.62 -0.70
C TYR A 30 3.80 -26.17 -1.18
N HIS A 31 4.10 -25.21 -0.30
CA HIS A 31 4.35 -23.84 -0.72
C HIS A 31 5.76 -23.73 -1.29
N ASP A 32 5.86 -23.18 -2.49
CA ASP A 32 7.13 -22.92 -3.15
C ASP A 32 7.60 -21.47 -2.91
N SER A 33 8.74 -21.11 -3.52
CA SER A 33 9.29 -19.77 -3.42
C SER A 33 8.39 -18.70 -4.02
N ALA A 34 7.57 -19.04 -5.03
CA ALA A 34 6.63 -18.12 -5.64
C ALA A 34 5.47 -17.79 -4.70
N ALA A 35 4.91 -18.79 -4.01
CA ALA A 35 3.90 -18.61 -2.98
C ALA A 35 4.43 -17.76 -1.82
N MET A 36 5.66 -18.00 -1.37
CA MET A 36 6.30 -17.19 -0.33
C MET A 36 6.53 -15.74 -0.76
N LEU A 37 7.04 -15.51 -1.97
CA LEU A 37 7.26 -14.17 -2.50
C LEU A 37 5.94 -13.39 -2.64
N ARG A 38 4.90 -14.06 -3.14
CA ARG A 38 3.55 -13.49 -3.23
C ARG A 38 3.05 -13.11 -1.84
N ALA A 39 3.17 -14.00 -0.85
CA ALA A 39 2.74 -13.71 0.51
C ALA A 39 3.46 -12.48 1.10
N VAL A 40 4.76 -12.29 0.81
CA VAL A 40 5.50 -11.09 1.21
C VAL A 40 4.88 -9.81 0.63
N PHE A 41 4.57 -9.80 -0.68
CA PHE A 41 3.97 -8.65 -1.34
C PHE A 41 2.58 -8.37 -0.75
N GLU A 42 1.77 -9.41 -0.59
CA GLU A 42 0.43 -9.30 -0.02
C GLU A 42 0.46 -8.79 1.42
N GLY A 43 1.39 -9.29 2.25
CA GLY A 43 1.56 -8.82 3.64
C GLY A 43 1.90 -7.33 3.74
N ILE A 44 2.77 -6.82 2.86
CA ILE A 44 3.09 -5.39 2.79
C ILE A 44 1.84 -4.58 2.41
N VAL A 45 1.07 -5.04 1.42
CA VAL A 45 -0.15 -4.37 0.98
C VAL A 45 -1.22 -4.38 2.07
N PHE A 46 -1.40 -5.50 2.77
CA PHE A 46 -2.35 -5.63 3.88
C PHE A 46 -2.02 -4.71 5.05
N GLU A 47 -0.75 -4.53 5.38
CA GLU A 47 -0.35 -3.57 6.42
C GLU A 47 -0.64 -2.12 6.01
N HIS A 48 -0.44 -1.77 4.73
CA HIS A 48 -0.84 -0.46 4.21
C HIS A 48 -2.36 -0.27 4.22
N ARG A 49 -3.11 -1.30 3.84
CA ARG A 49 -4.57 -1.30 3.92
C ARG A 49 -5.06 -1.10 5.36
N TYR A 50 -4.45 -1.80 6.33
CA TYR A 50 -4.77 -1.60 7.74
C TYR A 50 -4.57 -0.14 8.18
N ARG A 51 -3.45 0.47 7.78
CA ARG A 51 -3.20 1.89 8.08
C ARG A 51 -4.18 2.82 7.38
N LEU A 52 -4.56 2.52 6.14
CA LEU A 52 -5.59 3.25 5.43
C LEU A 52 -6.94 3.19 6.16
N GLU A 53 -7.35 2.01 6.64
CA GLU A 53 -8.57 1.86 7.43
C GLU A 53 -8.52 2.68 8.73
N LYS A 54 -7.36 2.79 9.39
CA LYS A 54 -7.19 3.69 10.54
C LYS A 54 -7.36 5.17 10.16
N LEU A 55 -6.85 5.59 9.01
CA LEU A 55 -7.04 6.96 8.52
C LEU A 55 -8.52 7.23 8.22
N GLN A 56 -9.22 6.27 7.62
CA GLN A 56 -10.67 6.35 7.38
C GLN A 56 -11.46 6.46 8.69
N GLN A 57 -11.09 5.69 9.72
CA GLN A 57 -11.68 5.80 11.06
C GLN A 57 -11.43 7.17 11.71
N SER A 58 -10.35 7.87 11.35
CA SER A 58 -10.11 9.26 11.76
C SER A 58 -10.82 10.33 10.92
N GLY A 59 -11.67 9.92 9.98
CA GLY A 59 -12.47 10.82 9.13
C GLY A 59 -11.83 11.17 7.78
N ILE A 60 -10.67 10.61 7.44
CA ILE A 60 -9.99 10.85 6.16
C ILE A 60 -10.52 9.87 5.12
N GLN A 61 -11.37 10.34 4.23
CA GLN A 61 -11.89 9.55 3.12
C GLN A 61 -11.04 9.77 1.86
N ALA A 62 -10.54 8.69 1.26
CA ALA A 62 -9.74 8.73 0.04
C ALA A 62 -10.38 7.86 -1.05
N ASN A 63 -10.64 8.45 -2.21
CA ASN A 63 -11.18 7.75 -3.38
C ASN A 63 -10.08 7.16 -4.29
N CYS A 64 -8.83 7.59 -4.05
CA CYS A 64 -7.65 7.15 -4.77
C CYS A 64 -6.41 7.37 -3.91
N ALA A 65 -5.31 6.70 -4.28
CA ALA A 65 -3.99 6.93 -3.71
C ALA A 65 -2.94 7.04 -4.81
N VAL A 66 -1.82 7.67 -4.48
CA VAL A 66 -0.64 7.74 -5.34
C VAL A 66 0.41 6.81 -4.74
N LEU A 67 0.91 5.86 -5.54
CA LEU A 67 2.01 4.98 -5.15
C LEU A 67 3.30 5.49 -5.78
N SER A 68 4.28 5.82 -4.94
CA SER A 68 5.59 6.35 -5.33
C SER A 68 6.73 5.48 -4.76
N GLY A 69 7.96 5.74 -5.21
CA GLY A 69 9.15 5.00 -4.76
C GLY A 69 9.32 3.65 -5.47
N GLY A 70 10.23 2.81 -4.97
CA GLY A 70 10.62 1.56 -5.64
C GLY A 70 9.46 0.59 -5.91
N ALA A 71 8.45 0.55 -5.04
CA ALA A 71 7.24 -0.26 -5.22
C ALA A 71 6.43 0.14 -6.47
N ALA A 72 6.46 1.41 -6.85
CA ALA A 72 5.74 1.94 -8.01
C ALA A 72 6.28 1.45 -9.36
N ASN A 73 7.52 0.94 -9.39
CA ASN A 73 8.12 0.35 -10.59
C ASN A 73 7.48 -1.00 -10.97
N SER A 74 6.81 -1.67 -10.03
CA SER A 74 6.18 -2.97 -10.27
C SER A 74 4.71 -2.83 -10.65
N ALA A 75 4.38 -3.25 -11.89
CA ALA A 75 3.02 -3.33 -12.38
C ALA A 75 2.11 -4.19 -11.49
N VAL A 76 2.62 -5.37 -11.12
CA VAL A 76 1.90 -6.34 -10.30
C VAL A 76 1.64 -5.77 -8.91
N PHE A 77 2.61 -5.05 -8.35
CA PHE A 77 2.46 -4.50 -7.01
C PHE A 77 1.45 -3.35 -6.99
N GLY A 78 1.49 -2.45 -7.99
CA GLY A 78 0.50 -1.38 -8.14
C GLY A 78 -0.93 -1.91 -8.31
N GLN A 79 -1.13 -2.95 -9.13
CA GLN A 79 -2.44 -3.60 -9.27
C GLN A 79 -2.87 -4.29 -7.96
N MET A 80 -1.96 -4.97 -7.26
CA MET A 80 -2.25 -5.61 -5.97
C MET A 80 -2.69 -4.60 -4.91
N PHE A 81 -2.08 -3.41 -4.86
CA PHE A 81 -2.56 -2.31 -4.01
C PHE A 81 -3.98 -1.88 -4.38
N ALA A 82 -4.29 -1.75 -5.67
CA ALA A 82 -5.63 -1.36 -6.10
C ALA A 82 -6.67 -2.41 -5.69
N ASP A 83 -6.39 -3.68 -6.00
CA ASP A 83 -7.29 -4.79 -5.71
C ASP A 83 -7.49 -5.00 -4.21
N ALA A 84 -6.40 -5.01 -3.43
CA ALA A 84 -6.51 -5.27 -2.00
C ALA A 84 -7.10 -4.08 -1.24
N CYS A 85 -6.77 -2.83 -1.58
CA CYS A 85 -7.30 -1.67 -0.88
C CYS A 85 -8.66 -1.19 -1.40
N GLY A 86 -9.11 -1.68 -2.56
CA GLY A 86 -10.40 -1.30 -3.15
C GLY A 86 -10.43 0.14 -3.68
N LEU A 87 -9.28 0.71 -4.08
CA LEU A 87 -9.17 2.11 -4.51
C LEU A 87 -8.26 2.27 -5.72
N LYS A 88 -8.47 3.34 -6.49
CA LYS A 88 -7.63 3.62 -7.66
C LYS A 88 -6.21 4.01 -7.25
N ILE A 89 -5.21 3.38 -7.85
CA ILE A 89 -3.79 3.65 -7.60
C ILE A 89 -3.17 4.36 -8.80
N PHE A 90 -2.64 5.56 -8.58
CA PHE A 90 -1.93 6.33 -9.58
C PHE A 90 -0.42 6.22 -9.41
N ILE A 91 0.30 6.09 -10.52
CA ILE A 91 1.77 6.09 -10.56
C ILE A 91 2.24 7.41 -11.18
N PRO A 92 2.98 8.25 -10.45
CA PRO A 92 3.50 9.50 -10.99
C PRO A 92 4.53 9.22 -12.09
N ALA A 93 4.65 10.13 -13.05
CA ALA A 93 5.68 10.08 -14.09
C ALA A 93 7.07 10.32 -13.51
N GLN A 94 7.15 11.14 -12.46
CA GLN A 94 8.38 11.50 -11.79
C GLN A 94 8.66 10.55 -10.61
N SER A 95 9.83 9.92 -10.61
CA SER A 95 10.28 9.05 -9.52
C SER A 95 10.67 9.81 -8.24
N GLN A 96 10.95 11.11 -8.35
CA GLN A 96 11.45 11.96 -7.27
C GLN A 96 10.35 12.88 -6.70
N SER A 97 9.31 12.29 -6.10
CA SER A 97 8.13 13.04 -5.62
C SER A 97 8.50 14.13 -4.60
N GLY A 98 9.48 13.90 -3.73
CA GLY A 98 9.93 14.91 -2.75
C GLY A 98 10.60 16.13 -3.40
N ALA A 99 11.48 15.91 -4.38
CA ALA A 99 12.13 16.99 -5.12
C ALA A 99 11.11 17.79 -5.95
N LEU A 100 10.14 17.10 -6.56
CA LEU A 100 9.05 17.75 -7.29
C LEU A 100 8.20 18.64 -6.37
N GLY A 101 7.88 18.17 -5.16
CA GLY A 101 7.19 18.99 -4.17
C GLY A 101 7.95 20.27 -3.81
N GLY A 102 9.27 20.18 -3.60
CA GLY A 102 10.12 21.35 -3.38
C GLY A 102 10.12 22.33 -4.55
N ALA A 103 10.19 21.82 -5.78
CA ALA A 103 10.11 22.64 -6.99
C ALA A 103 8.74 23.36 -7.11
N ILE A 104 7.64 22.67 -6.81
CA ILE A 104 6.29 23.25 -6.80
C ILE A 104 6.20 24.42 -5.82
N LEU A 105 6.69 24.24 -4.59
CA LEU A 105 6.73 25.32 -3.60
C LEU A 105 7.58 26.50 -4.08
N GLY A 106 8.73 26.22 -4.72
CA GLY A 106 9.58 27.24 -5.31
C GLY A 106 8.90 28.03 -6.44
N MET A 107 8.16 27.35 -7.32
CA MET A 107 7.42 27.99 -8.43
C MET A 107 6.32 28.93 -7.91
N VAL A 108 5.61 28.53 -6.86
CA VAL A 108 4.59 29.38 -6.21
C VAL A 108 5.26 30.59 -5.53
N ALA A 109 6.33 30.36 -4.77
CA ALA A 109 7.06 31.45 -4.11
C ALA A 109 7.68 32.46 -5.10
N ALA A 110 8.07 31.99 -6.29
CA ALA A 110 8.58 32.83 -7.37
C ALA A 110 7.48 33.54 -8.19
N GLY A 111 6.20 33.32 -7.87
CA GLY A 111 5.06 33.91 -8.58
C GLY A 111 4.80 33.31 -9.98
N ILE A 112 5.39 32.16 -10.31
CA ILE A 112 5.16 31.47 -11.59
C ILE A 112 3.74 30.89 -11.64
N TYR A 113 3.28 30.35 -10.52
CA TYR A 113 1.91 29.91 -10.32
C TYR A 113 1.29 30.64 -9.13
N PRO A 114 -0.03 30.93 -9.17
CA PRO A 114 -0.71 31.70 -8.12
C PRO A 114 -0.85 30.93 -6.81
N ASP A 115 -0.90 29.59 -6.86
CA ASP A 115 -1.09 28.72 -5.71
C ASP A 115 -0.59 27.29 -5.99
N ILE A 116 -0.52 26.48 -4.93
CA ILE A 116 0.01 25.12 -4.96
C ILE A 116 -0.87 24.19 -5.82
N HIS A 117 -2.20 24.34 -5.79
CA HIS A 117 -3.09 23.48 -6.55
C HIS A 117 -2.90 23.70 -8.05
N THR A 118 -2.87 24.96 -8.49
CA THR A 118 -2.60 25.32 -9.88
C THR A 118 -1.24 24.77 -10.35
N ALA A 119 -0.21 24.85 -9.50
CA ALA A 119 1.10 24.30 -9.81
C ALA A 119 1.12 22.76 -9.89
N ILE A 120 0.38 22.07 -9.01
CA ILE A 120 0.22 20.61 -9.04
C ILE A 120 -0.44 20.18 -10.36
N ASP A 121 -1.57 20.80 -10.72
CA ASP A 121 -2.34 20.44 -11.92
C ASP A 121 -1.52 20.66 -13.21
N ALA A 122 -0.65 21.66 -13.22
CA ALA A 122 0.20 21.95 -14.37
C ALA A 122 1.42 21.03 -14.50
N VAL A 123 1.96 20.50 -13.40
CA VAL A 123 3.30 19.88 -13.39
C VAL A 123 3.29 18.40 -13.00
N VAL A 124 2.35 17.96 -12.16
CA VAL A 124 2.24 16.56 -11.76
C VAL A 124 1.58 15.77 -12.89
N GLN A 125 2.27 14.72 -13.35
CA GLN A 125 1.76 13.84 -14.38
C GLN A 125 1.75 12.40 -13.87
N TYR A 126 0.80 11.60 -14.37
CA TYR A 126 0.69 10.19 -14.01
C TYR A 126 0.93 9.33 -15.26
N THR A 127 1.76 8.29 -15.13
CA THR A 127 2.05 7.37 -16.23
C THR A 127 1.09 6.19 -16.26
N ARG A 128 0.55 5.80 -15.09
CA ARG A 128 -0.31 4.63 -14.95
C ARG A 128 -1.39 4.87 -13.91
N CYS A 129 -2.52 4.21 -14.13
CA CYS A 129 -3.62 4.13 -13.18
C CYS A 129 -4.09 2.68 -13.13
N PHE A 130 -4.20 2.14 -11.93
CA PHE A 130 -4.76 0.81 -11.68
C PHE A 130 -6.11 0.98 -11.00
N SER A 131 -7.13 0.33 -11.55
CA SER A 131 -8.45 0.24 -10.94
C SER A 131 -8.61 -1.13 -10.29
N PRO A 132 -9.31 -1.22 -9.15
CA PRO A 132 -9.56 -2.51 -8.50
C PRO A 132 -10.36 -3.44 -9.43
N ASP A 133 -9.90 -4.68 -9.57
CA ASP A 133 -10.69 -5.77 -10.13
C ASP A 133 -11.63 -6.32 -9.03
N PRO A 134 -12.96 -6.31 -9.21
CA PRO A 134 -13.92 -6.82 -8.22
C PRO A 134 -13.67 -8.27 -7.79
N ALA A 135 -13.22 -9.14 -8.70
CA ALA A 135 -12.96 -10.54 -8.38
C ALA A 135 -11.71 -10.69 -7.51
N ALA A 136 -10.64 -9.98 -7.86
CA ALA A 136 -9.41 -9.93 -7.08
C ALA A 136 -9.64 -9.25 -5.71
N HIS A 137 -10.44 -8.17 -5.67
CA HIS A 137 -10.82 -7.51 -4.43
C HIS A 137 -11.53 -8.48 -3.48
N THR A 138 -12.51 -9.23 -3.98
CA THR A 138 -13.22 -10.25 -3.19
C THR A 138 -12.28 -11.35 -2.67
N TYR A 139 -11.27 -11.74 -3.46
CA TYR A 139 -10.21 -12.64 -3.01
C TYR A 139 -9.38 -12.03 -1.88
N TYR A 140 -8.93 -10.79 -2.05
CA TYR A 140 -8.11 -10.09 -1.07
C TYR A 140 -8.86 -9.77 0.22
N GLU A 141 -10.17 -9.52 0.18
CA GLU A 141 -11.01 -9.35 1.38
C GLU A 141 -10.94 -10.56 2.31
N ARG A 142 -11.07 -11.77 1.75
CA ARG A 142 -11.01 -13.00 2.55
C ARG A 142 -9.63 -13.17 3.19
N LYS A 143 -8.56 -12.94 2.40
CA LYS A 143 -7.19 -13.11 2.87
C LYS A 143 -6.77 -12.02 3.88
N TYR A 144 -7.19 -10.78 3.65
CA TYR A 144 -6.99 -9.66 4.56
C TYR A 144 -7.69 -9.86 5.89
N SER A 145 -8.92 -10.39 5.89
CA SER A 145 -9.66 -10.72 7.12
C SER A 145 -8.87 -11.70 8.00
N ARG A 146 -8.21 -12.70 7.39
CA ARG A 146 -7.33 -13.64 8.09
C ARG A 146 -6.06 -12.97 8.60
N PHE A 147 -5.42 -12.12 7.79
CA PHE A 147 -4.27 -11.32 8.20
C PHE A 147 -4.58 -10.48 9.44
N ARG A 148 -5.73 -9.80 9.47
CA ARG A 148 -6.18 -9.02 10.64
C ARG A 148 -6.43 -9.89 11.86
N GLY A 149 -7.00 -11.08 11.69
CA GLY A 149 -7.15 -12.05 12.78
C GLY A 149 -5.80 -12.46 13.40
N VAL A 150 -4.80 -12.76 12.56
CA VAL A 150 -3.44 -13.07 13.05
C VAL A 150 -2.82 -11.85 13.73
N GLN A 151 -2.90 -10.67 13.13
CA GLN A 151 -2.37 -9.42 13.70
C GLN A 151 -3.00 -9.08 15.05
N GLN A 152 -4.32 -9.29 15.22
CA GLN A 152 -5.01 -9.08 16.49
C GLN A 152 -4.57 -10.10 17.55
N ASN A 153 -4.36 -11.37 17.18
CA ASN A 153 -3.88 -12.36 18.14
C ASN A 153 -2.44 -12.10 18.59
N LEU A 154 -1.58 -11.54 17.73
CA LEU A 154 -0.23 -11.10 18.13
C LEU A 154 -0.25 -10.02 19.21
N ARG A 155 -1.32 -9.21 19.30
CA ARG A 155 -1.51 -8.26 20.41
C ARG A 155 -1.82 -8.92 21.74
N ASN A 156 -2.32 -10.15 21.73
CA ASN A 156 -2.84 -10.84 22.91
C ASN A 156 -1.90 -11.92 23.45
N VAL A 157 -0.89 -12.31 22.66
CA VAL A 157 0.03 -13.42 22.98
C VAL A 157 1.34 -12.93 23.62
N MET A 158 1.54 -11.60 23.71
CA MET A 158 2.70 -10.95 24.33
C MET A 158 2.25 -9.75 25.14
#